data_AF-A0ABD5M0T4-F1
#
_entry.id   AF-A0ABD5M0T4-F1
#
_cell.length_a   1.000
_cell.length_b   1.000
_cell.length_c   1.000
_cell.angle_alpha   90.00
_cell.angle_beta   90.00
_cell.angle_gamma   90.00
#
_symmetry.space_group_name_H-M   'P 1'
#
loop_
_entity.id
_entity.type
_entity.pdbx_description
1 polymer ?
#
loop_
_entity_poly.entity_id
_entity_poly.type
_entity_poly.pdbx_seq_one_letter_code
_entity_poly.pdbx_strand_id
1 'polypeptide(L)'
;MSWQTVYFHYDEDALTVFANAGLLRRARKDVDNEKVSVTDANTGQFSSDGQKVVLHEAGIQQASCDCSASGCCKHILSAILWLQANNNSTDDINTDNPIETSAEKNYSTC
;
A
#
# COMPACT_ATOMS: atom_id res chain seq x y z
N MET A 1 -10.31 15.35 -10.68
CA MET A 1 -9.80 13.98 -10.42
C MET A 1 -9.06 14.03 -9.09
N SER A 2 -9.37 13.15 -8.15
CA SER A 2 -8.67 13.15 -6.85
C SER A 2 -7.29 12.52 -7.06
N TRP A 3 -6.23 13.21 -6.61
CA TRP A 3 -4.83 12.82 -6.82
C TRP A 3 -4.53 11.40 -6.31
N GLN A 4 -5.31 10.94 -5.31
CA GLN A 4 -5.25 9.60 -4.73
C GLN A 4 -5.48 8.49 -5.76
N THR A 5 -6.32 8.74 -6.77
CA THR A 5 -6.72 7.73 -7.77
C THR A 5 -5.51 7.11 -8.47
N VAL A 6 -4.50 7.92 -8.78
CA VAL A 6 -3.26 7.45 -9.44
C VAL A 6 -2.55 6.40 -8.59
N TYR A 7 -2.65 6.50 -7.26
CA TYR A 7 -1.98 5.61 -6.33
C TYR A 7 -2.73 4.29 -6.09
N PHE A 8 -4.05 4.25 -6.33
CA PHE A 8 -4.82 3.01 -6.23
C PHE A 8 -4.57 2.05 -7.38
N HIS A 9 -3.99 2.52 -8.49
CA HIS A 9 -3.64 1.69 -9.65
C HIS A 9 -2.26 1.04 -9.55
N TYR A 10 -1.42 1.40 -8.57
CA TYR A 10 -0.12 0.75 -8.39
C TYR A 10 -0.28 -0.56 -7.62
N ASP A 11 0.10 -1.66 -8.27
CA ASP A 11 0.24 -2.97 -7.64
C ASP A 11 1.62 -3.13 -6.97
N GLU A 12 1.80 -4.26 -6.27
CA GLU A 12 3.03 -4.56 -5.55
C GLU A 12 4.25 -4.65 -6.49
N ASP A 13 4.05 -5.15 -7.71
CA ASP A 13 5.10 -5.31 -8.72
C ASP A 13 5.58 -3.95 -9.24
N ALA A 14 4.66 -3.03 -9.56
CA ALA A 14 4.98 -1.67 -9.94
C ALA A 14 5.75 -0.94 -8.84
N LEU A 15 5.28 -1.03 -7.58
CA LEU A 15 5.98 -0.43 -6.44
C LEU A 15 7.39 -1.04 -6.23
N THR A 16 7.53 -2.34 -6.49
CA THR A 16 8.82 -3.03 -6.44
C THR A 16 9.78 -2.55 -7.51
N VAL A 17 9.29 -2.24 -8.72
CA VAL A 17 10.12 -1.65 -9.80
C VAL A 17 10.67 -0.27 -9.41
N PHE A 18 9.89 0.56 -8.70
CA PHE A 18 10.33 1.90 -8.33
C PHE A 18 11.34 1.95 -7.18
N ALA A 19 11.20 1.09 -6.17
CA ALA A 19 12.06 1.18 -4.97
C ALA A 19 12.88 -0.09 -4.71
N ASN A 20 12.35 -1.29 -4.99
CA ASN A 20 12.78 -2.64 -4.58
C ASN A 20 11.94 -3.30 -3.46
N ALA A 21 11.88 -4.63 -3.48
CA ALA A 21 11.08 -5.45 -2.55
C ALA A 21 11.53 -5.32 -1.08
N GLY A 22 12.82 -5.02 -0.85
CA GLY A 22 13.36 -4.80 0.50
C GLY A 22 12.88 -3.48 1.13
N LEU A 23 12.64 -2.45 0.33
CA LEU A 23 12.01 -1.21 0.79
C LEU A 23 10.51 -1.42 1.00
N LEU A 24 9.84 -2.16 0.11
CA LEU A 24 8.41 -2.42 0.22
C LEU A 24 8.04 -3.21 1.49
N ARG A 25 8.83 -4.23 1.84
CA ARG A 25 8.67 -4.96 3.10
C ARG A 25 8.86 -4.07 4.33
N ARG A 26 9.84 -3.16 4.30
CA ARG A 26 10.07 -2.21 5.40
C ARG A 26 8.96 -1.17 5.50
N ALA A 27 8.44 -0.72 4.36
CA ALA A 27 7.34 0.21 4.29
C ALA A 27 6.06 -0.37 4.89
N ARG A 28 5.70 -1.62 4.55
CA ARG A 28 4.60 -2.36 5.17
C ARG A 28 4.74 -2.40 6.70
N LYS A 29 5.92 -2.78 7.18
CA LYS A 29 6.21 -2.79 8.61
C LYS A 29 6.06 -1.41 9.25
N ASP A 30 6.42 -0.32 8.57
CA ASP A 30 6.22 1.03 9.11
C ASP A 30 4.73 1.41 9.19
N VAL A 31 3.92 1.00 8.21
CA VAL A 31 2.46 1.19 8.24
C VAL A 31 1.82 0.38 9.38
N ASP A 32 2.20 -0.89 9.54
CA ASP A 32 1.71 -1.77 10.61
C ASP A 32 2.06 -1.25 12.01
N ASN A 33 3.18 -0.53 12.14
CA ASN A 33 3.60 0.11 13.39
C ASN A 33 3.02 1.53 13.55
N GLU A 34 2.02 1.91 12.74
CA GLU A 34 1.34 3.20 12.80
C GLU A 34 2.30 4.40 12.69
N LYS A 35 3.42 4.22 11.98
CA LYS A 35 4.42 5.28 11.79
C LYS A 35 4.07 6.25 10.67
N VAL A 36 2.89 6.13 10.08
CA VAL A 36 2.43 6.92 8.95
C VAL A 36 1.16 7.65 9.33
N SER A 37 1.14 8.95 9.09
CA SER A 37 -0.04 9.79 9.30
C SER A 37 -0.20 10.81 8.18
N VAL A 38 -1.46 11.18 7.90
CA VAL A 38 -1.77 12.25 6.95
C VAL A 38 -1.56 13.58 7.64
N THR A 39 -0.76 14.44 7.01
CA THR A 39 -0.57 15.82 7.46
C THR A 39 -1.54 16.76 6.75
N ASP A 40 -1.72 16.59 5.45
CA ASP A 40 -2.68 17.35 4.65
C ASP A 40 -3.16 16.53 3.44
N ALA A 41 -4.41 16.09 3.48
CA ALA A 41 -5.03 15.30 2.43
C ALA A 41 -5.29 16.09 1.14
N ASN A 42 -5.38 17.42 1.19
CA ASN A 42 -5.64 18.25 0.01
C ASN A 42 -4.42 18.35 -0.90
N THR A 43 -3.23 18.35 -0.30
CA THR A 43 -1.94 18.46 -1.01
C THR A 43 -1.16 17.14 -1.06
N GLY A 44 -1.72 16.05 -0.54
CA GLY A 44 -1.07 14.75 -0.52
C GLY A 44 0.15 14.69 0.41
N GLN A 45 0.14 15.44 1.51
CA GLN A 45 1.23 15.44 2.49
C GLN A 45 1.02 14.41 3.58
N PHE A 46 2.07 13.66 3.87
CA PHE A 46 2.14 12.63 4.89
C PHE A 46 3.39 12.81 5.76
N SER A 47 3.32 12.30 6.97
CA SER A 47 4.48 12.08 7.85
C SER A 47 4.72 10.58 7.93
N SER A 48 5.92 10.12 7.61
CA SER A 48 6.31 8.71 7.73
C SER A 48 7.63 8.61 8.47
N ASP A 49 7.63 7.97 9.65
CA ASP A 49 8.82 7.82 10.51
C ASP A 49 9.49 9.17 10.83
N GLY A 50 8.69 10.24 10.92
CA GLY A 50 9.15 11.62 11.14
C GLY A 50 9.71 12.34 9.90
N GLN A 51 9.56 11.76 8.70
CA GLN A 51 9.93 12.37 7.42
C GLN A 51 8.70 12.90 6.71
N LYS A 52 8.81 14.10 6.12
CA LYS A 52 7.74 14.68 5.30
C LYS A 52 7.76 14.02 3.92
N VAL A 53 6.62 13.47 3.54
CA VAL A 53 6.37 12.88 2.22
C VAL A 53 5.27 13.68 1.53
N VAL A 54 5.45 13.93 0.23
CA VAL A 54 4.46 14.60 -0.63
C VAL A 54 4.18 13.70 -1.82
N LEU A 55 2.93 13.24 -1.91
CA LEU A 55 2.42 12.46 -3.04
C LEU A 55 1.80 13.42 -4.07
N HIS A 56 2.31 13.38 -5.31
CA HIS A 56 1.87 14.26 -6.39
C HIS A 56 0.85 13.55 -7.28
N GLU A 57 -0.11 14.29 -7.84
CA GLU A 57 -1.06 13.76 -8.83
C GLU A 57 -0.41 13.22 -10.12
N ALA A 58 0.88 13.49 -10.36
CA ALA A 58 1.63 12.98 -11.50
C ALA A 58 2.18 11.57 -11.24
N GLY A 59 1.98 11.02 -10.03
CA GLY A 59 2.38 9.69 -9.64
C GLY A 59 3.68 9.63 -8.84
N ILE A 60 4.15 8.41 -8.59
CA ILE A 60 5.26 8.12 -7.67
C ILE A 60 6.60 8.72 -8.09
N GLN A 61 6.83 8.91 -9.40
CA GLN A 61 8.06 9.51 -9.93
C GLN A 61 8.21 10.99 -9.55
N GLN A 62 7.10 11.69 -9.33
CA GLN A 62 7.09 13.08 -8.92
C GLN A 62 6.82 13.25 -7.41
N ALA A 63 6.72 12.14 -6.68
CA ALA A 63 6.62 12.16 -5.23
C ALA A 63 7.95 12.64 -4.63
N SER A 64 7.84 13.38 -3.52
CA SER A 64 8.99 13.95 -2.83
C SER A 64 9.03 13.46 -1.39
N CYS A 65 10.23 13.28 -0.87
CA CYS A 65 10.49 13.01 0.54
C CYS A 65 11.73 13.80 0.97
N ASP A 66 11.72 14.31 2.20
CA ASP A 66 12.85 15.04 2.80
C ASP A 66 13.99 14.15 3.31
N CYS A 67 13.88 12.83 3.15
CA CYS A 67 14.93 11.89 3.54
C CYS A 67 16.13 11.91 2.58
N SER A 68 17.27 11.34 3.02
CA SER A 68 18.52 11.34 2.24
C SER A 68 18.53 10.47 0.97
N ALA A 69 17.42 9.81 0.62
CA ALA A 69 17.33 8.96 -0.56
C ALA A 69 17.11 9.81 -1.83
N SER A 70 17.84 9.52 -2.90
CA SER A 70 17.77 10.25 -4.18
C SER A 70 16.65 9.78 -5.12
N GLY A 71 15.56 9.21 -4.59
CA GLY A 71 14.47 8.65 -5.38
C GLY A 71 13.38 8.01 -4.52
N CYS A 72 12.74 6.96 -5.04
CA CYS A 72 11.70 6.25 -4.30
C CYS A 72 12.28 5.58 -3.04
N CYS A 73 11.75 5.94 -1.88
CA CYS A 73 12.24 5.51 -0.58
C CYS A 73 11.16 4.75 0.19
N LYS A 74 11.54 4.15 1.34
CA LYS A 74 10.56 3.46 2.19
C LYS A 74 9.42 4.38 2.62
N HIS A 75 9.68 5.66 2.91
CA HIS A 75 8.66 6.59 3.40
C HIS A 75 7.58 6.90 2.35
N ILE A 76 7.98 7.07 1.08
CA ILE A 76 7.04 7.23 -0.04
C ILE A 76 6.17 5.99 -0.17
N LEU A 77 6.78 4.80 -0.16
CA LEU A 77 6.02 3.55 -0.21
C LEU A 77 5.09 3.39 0.99
N SER A 78 5.53 3.74 2.20
CA SER A 78 4.69 3.66 3.40
C SER A 78 3.47 4.57 3.29
N ALA A 79 3.63 5.79 2.75
CA ALA A 79 2.51 6.70 2.51
C ALA A 79 1.51 6.13 1.49
N ILE A 80 2.00 5.53 0.40
CA ILE A 80 1.15 4.90 -0.63
C ILE A 80 0.38 3.71 -0.05
N LEU A 81 1.07 2.82 0.67
CA LEU A 81 0.45 1.64 1.29
C LEU A 81 -0.59 2.03 2.34
N TRP A 82 -0.29 3.05 3.15
CA TRP A 82 -1.26 3.60 4.10
C TRP A 82 -2.49 4.14 3.36
N LEU A 83 -2.29 4.88 2.27
CA LEU A 83 -3.39 5.43 1.47
C LEU A 83 -4.27 4.32 0.88
N GLN A 84 -3.65 3.27 0.32
CA GLN A 84 -4.36 2.10 -0.23
C GLN A 84 -5.16 1.37 0.85
N ALA A 85 -4.57 1.13 2.03
CA ALA A 85 -5.23 0.48 3.15
C ALA A 85 -6.46 1.27 3.65
N ASN A 86 -6.36 2.59 3.73
CA ASN A 86 -7.45 3.46 4.20
C ASN A 86 -8.55 3.67 3.16
N ASN A 87 -8.30 3.38 1.88
CA ASN A 87 -9.33 3.37 0.84
C ASN A 87 -10.11 2.05 0.83
N ASN A 88 -9.44 0.92 1.10
CA ASN A 88 -10.13 -0.37 1.17
C ASN A 88 -11.07 -0.47 2.38
N SER A 89 -10.85 0.34 3.43
CA SER A 89 -11.79 0.46 4.56
C SER A 89 -13.18 0.99 4.15
N THR A 90 -13.36 1.51 2.93
CA THR A 90 -14.68 1.85 2.38
C THR A 90 -15.34 0.77 1.54
N ASP A 91 -14.67 -0.37 1.29
CA ASP A 91 -15.17 -1.51 0.50
C ASP A 91 -15.44 -2.77 1.35
N ASP A 92 -15.48 -2.67 2.68
CA ASP A 92 -15.89 -3.78 3.56
C ASP A 92 -17.42 -3.92 3.67
N ILE A 93 -18.12 -4.08 2.55
CA ILE A 93 -19.37 -4.89 2.46
C ILE A 93 -19.44 -5.57 1.08
N ASN A 94 -18.73 -6.69 0.90
CA ASN A 94 -19.35 -7.96 0.47
C ASN A 94 -18.30 -9.08 0.33
N THR A 95 -18.43 -10.03 1.24
CA THR A 95 -18.18 -11.47 1.08
C THR A 95 -18.21 -11.97 -0.37
N ASP A 96 -17.20 -12.76 -0.75
CA ASP A 96 -17.46 -14.16 -1.11
C ASP A 96 -16.23 -15.03 -0.95
N ASN A 97 -16.36 -15.95 0.00
CA ASN A 97 -15.54 -17.13 0.18
C ASN A 97 -16.08 -18.22 -0.76
N PRO A 98 -15.32 -18.73 -1.75
CA PRO A 98 -15.71 -19.96 -2.42
C PRO A 98 -15.41 -21.14 -1.48
N ILE A 99 -16.48 -21.64 -0.87
CA ILE A 99 -16.56 -23.02 -0.41
C ILE A 99 -16.40 -23.90 -1.65
N GLU A 100 -15.31 -24.67 -1.75
CA GLU A 100 -15.23 -25.80 -2.66
C GLU A 100 -15.24 -27.11 -1.87
N THR A 101 -16.39 -27.77 -1.96
CA THR A 101 -16.66 -29.13 -1.49
C THR A 101 -16.13 -30.11 -2.55
N SER A 102 -15.59 -31.26 -2.10
CA SER A 102 -15.78 -32.62 -2.65
C SER A 102 -14.47 -33.40 -2.85
N ALA A 103 -14.25 -34.40 -2.00
CA ALA A 103 -13.73 -35.70 -2.43
C ALA A 103 -14.10 -36.77 -1.38
N GLU A 104 -15.28 -37.36 -1.57
CA GLU A 104 -15.59 -38.69 -1.07
C GLU A 104 -14.55 -39.69 -1.61
N LYS A 105 -13.96 -40.51 -0.75
CA LYS A 105 -13.67 -41.91 -1.09
C LYS A 105 -13.99 -42.81 0.09
N ASN A 106 -15.15 -43.43 -0.04
CA ASN A 106 -15.51 -44.68 0.61
C ASN A 106 -14.40 -45.72 0.41
N TYR A 107 -13.93 -46.31 1.50
CA TYR A 107 -13.51 -47.70 1.50
C TYR A 107 -14.16 -48.38 2.71
N SER A 108 -15.36 -48.89 2.45
CA SER A 108 -15.79 -50.14 3.07
C SER A 108 -14.94 -51.24 2.46
N THR A 109 -14.39 -52.17 3.25
CA THR A 109 -14.54 -53.64 3.08
C THR A 109 -13.68 -54.38 4.11
N CYS A 110 -14.36 -55.35 4.76
CA CYS A 110 -13.93 -56.50 5.58
C CYS A 110 -13.10 -56.30 6.85
#